data_AF-A0A938QNY3-F1
#
_entry.id   AF-A0A938QNY3-F1
#
_cell.length_a   1.000
_cell.length_b   1.000
_cell.length_c   1.000
_cell.angle_alpha   90.00
_cell.angle_beta   90.00
_cell.angle_gamma   90.00
#
_symmetry.space_group_name_H-M   'P 1'
#
loop_
_entity.id
_entity.type
_entity.pdbx_description
1 polymer ?
#
loop_
_entity_poly.entity_id
_entity_poly.type
_entity_poly.pdbx_seq_one_letter_code
_entity_poly.pdbx_strand_id
1 'polypeptide(L)'
;MRTNGLQCIGVIALVLWASGATSQARAEATSSLAFVSEYIRELAANENTRAKIEKEYKASNSENAKLSSMIHGSTLIQLELKSQINMLKSMRLNPPFNDLIPSIIALYEKKINLHQKIIEIVSILLGGPRLGVDYGKVSAEMPQIRAQINYIAETLFKSTTLIFATLIDQKPNHLSHLIITKKEREKLVHDLTAAFGKKLEQKDQNYIVSSASVLKAYLTKNYKCSDEPWE
;
A
#
# COMPACT_ATOMS: atom_id res chain seq x y z
N MET A 1 -27.01 -67.28 59.46
CA MET A 1 -27.69 -67.78 58.24
C MET A 1 -27.25 -66.91 57.06
N ARG A 2 -26.87 -67.55 55.94
CA ARG A 2 -26.91 -67.14 54.51
C ARG A 2 -27.29 -65.67 54.20
N THR A 3 -26.70 -64.92 53.25
CA THR A 3 -25.81 -65.17 52.10
C THR A 3 -25.43 -63.80 51.50
N ASN A 4 -24.33 -63.78 50.76
CA ASN A 4 -23.80 -62.73 49.88
C ASN A 4 -24.83 -62.07 48.93
N GLY A 5 -24.56 -60.81 48.54
CA GLY A 5 -25.20 -60.13 47.41
C GLY A 5 -24.47 -58.86 46.99
N LEU A 6 -23.71 -58.95 45.90
CA LEU A 6 -22.93 -57.93 45.19
C LEU A 6 -23.80 -56.77 44.64
N GLN A 7 -23.28 -55.54 44.59
CA GLN A 7 -23.43 -54.52 43.51
C GLN A 7 -22.75 -53.22 43.95
N CYS A 8 -21.51 -52.90 43.54
CA CYS A 8 -21.05 -52.36 42.25
C CYS A 8 -21.65 -51.01 41.81
N ILE A 9 -20.83 -49.96 41.99
CA ILE A 9 -20.45 -48.90 41.03
C ILE A 9 -21.52 -47.90 40.58
N GLY A 10 -21.21 -46.60 40.78
CA GLY A 10 -21.73 -45.54 39.90
C GLY A 10 -21.74 -44.12 40.48
N VAL A 11 -20.58 -43.55 40.84
CA VAL A 11 -20.48 -42.10 41.05
C VAL A 11 -20.44 -41.43 39.68
N ILE A 12 -21.56 -40.83 39.27
CA ILE A 12 -21.65 -40.02 38.05
C ILE A 12 -20.99 -38.67 38.36
N ALA A 13 -19.72 -38.52 37.97
CA ALA A 13 -19.07 -37.22 37.85
C ALA A 13 -19.45 -36.63 36.48
N LEU A 14 -20.35 -35.65 36.51
CA LEU A 14 -20.78 -34.88 35.34
C LEU A 14 -19.65 -33.90 34.98
N VAL A 15 -18.71 -34.35 34.13
CA VAL A 15 -17.74 -33.45 33.50
C VAL A 15 -18.48 -32.70 32.40
N LEU A 16 -18.84 -31.44 32.69
CA LEU A 16 -19.28 -30.48 31.69
C LEU A 16 -18.11 -30.17 30.75
N TRP A 17 -18.06 -30.86 29.62
CA TRP A 17 -17.25 -30.43 28.48
C TRP A 17 -17.90 -29.19 27.89
N ALA A 18 -17.47 -28.02 28.35
CA ALA A 18 -17.66 -26.79 27.61
C ALA A 18 -16.90 -26.94 26.30
N SER A 19 -17.63 -27.41 25.28
CA SER A 19 -17.17 -27.39 23.89
C SER A 19 -17.08 -25.92 23.51
N GLY A 20 -15.91 -25.32 23.78
CA GLY A 20 -15.55 -24.04 23.23
C GLY A 20 -15.58 -24.20 21.72
N ALA A 21 -16.69 -23.83 21.10
CA ALA A 21 -16.73 -23.46 19.71
C ALA A 21 -15.79 -22.26 19.58
N THR A 22 -14.51 -22.53 19.36
CA THR A 22 -13.63 -21.54 18.74
C THR A 22 -14.20 -21.33 17.35
N SER A 23 -15.17 -20.42 17.25
CA SER A 23 -15.28 -19.61 16.05
C SER A 23 -13.90 -18.99 15.89
N GLN A 24 -13.09 -19.53 14.98
CA GLN A 24 -12.08 -18.71 14.35
C GLN A 24 -12.88 -17.54 13.79
N ALA A 25 -12.87 -16.42 14.50
CA ALA A 25 -13.35 -15.15 14.02
C ALA A 25 -12.59 -14.92 12.71
N ARG A 26 -13.25 -15.22 11.59
CA ARG A 26 -12.73 -14.96 10.26
C ARG A 26 -12.56 -13.44 10.28
N ALA A 27 -11.31 -12.97 10.33
CA ALA A 27 -11.03 -11.54 10.40
C ALA A 27 -11.87 -10.85 9.31
N GLU A 28 -12.73 -9.92 9.72
CA GLU A 28 -13.66 -9.26 8.81
C GLU A 28 -12.87 -8.61 7.67
N ALA A 29 -13.42 -8.71 6.46
CA ALA A 29 -12.81 -8.07 5.30
C ALA A 29 -12.75 -6.56 5.53
N THR A 30 -11.63 -5.96 5.16
CA THR A 30 -11.46 -4.51 5.16
C THR A 30 -12.45 -3.91 4.17
N SER A 31 -13.17 -2.86 4.58
CA SER A 31 -14.04 -2.14 3.66
C SER A 31 -13.21 -1.52 2.54
N SER A 32 -13.73 -1.53 1.31
CA SER A 32 -13.03 -0.88 0.18
C SER A 32 -12.80 0.61 0.44
N LEU A 33 -13.68 1.27 1.19
CA LEU A 33 -13.49 2.66 1.62
C LEU A 33 -12.22 2.82 2.47
N ALA A 34 -11.99 1.95 3.45
CA ALA A 34 -10.80 2.01 4.29
C ALA A 34 -9.53 1.78 3.47
N PHE A 35 -9.56 0.81 2.54
CA PHE A 35 -8.45 0.55 1.63
C PHE A 35 -8.14 1.74 0.70
N VAL A 36 -9.15 2.33 0.05
CA VAL A 36 -8.95 3.49 -0.83
C VAL A 36 -8.52 4.73 -0.05
N SER A 37 -9.05 4.92 1.17
CA SER A 37 -8.60 6.02 2.04
C SER A 37 -7.12 5.88 2.40
N GLU A 38 -6.68 4.67 2.73
CA GLU A 38 -5.27 4.39 2.99
C GLU A 38 -4.41 4.62 1.76
N TYR A 39 -4.84 4.15 0.58
CA TYR A 39 -4.13 4.41 -0.66
C TYR A 39 -3.96 5.92 -0.95
N ILE A 40 -4.96 6.75 -0.69
CA ILE A 40 -4.83 8.21 -0.81
C ILE A 40 -3.78 8.76 0.17
N ARG A 41 -3.77 8.26 1.41
CA ARG A 41 -2.76 8.62 2.43
C ARG A 41 -1.35 8.24 1.97
N GLU A 42 -1.18 7.04 1.43
CA GLU A 42 0.09 6.55 0.89
C GLU A 42 0.59 7.41 -0.27
N LEU A 43 -0.28 7.76 -1.23
CA LEU A 43 0.06 8.66 -2.33
C LEU A 43 0.54 10.02 -1.80
N ALA A 44 -0.18 10.59 -0.84
CA ALA A 44 0.17 11.89 -0.24
C ALA A 44 1.53 11.84 0.47
N ALA A 45 1.76 10.81 1.29
CA ALA A 45 3.02 10.63 2.01
C ALA A 45 4.21 10.42 1.04
N ASN A 46 4.00 9.66 -0.02
CA ASN A 46 5.00 9.40 -1.04
C ASN A 46 5.34 10.67 -1.84
N GLU A 47 4.36 11.48 -2.25
CA GLU A 47 4.60 12.74 -2.96
C GLU A 47 5.28 13.78 -2.06
N ASN A 48 4.90 13.87 -0.78
CA ASN A 48 5.55 14.75 0.19
C ASN A 48 7.01 14.36 0.41
N THR A 49 7.29 13.06 0.58
CA THR A 49 8.66 12.54 0.71
C THR A 49 9.47 12.82 -0.55
N ARG A 50 8.92 12.56 -1.74
CA ARG A 50 9.58 12.84 -3.02
C ARG A 50 9.92 14.32 -3.17
N ALA A 51 8.97 15.22 -2.88
CA ALA A 51 9.19 16.66 -2.96
C ALA A 51 10.25 17.15 -1.97
N LYS A 52 10.28 16.58 -0.75
CA LYS A 52 11.32 16.86 0.25
C LYS A 52 12.70 16.45 -0.25
N ILE A 53 12.84 15.22 -0.76
CA ILE A 53 14.09 14.69 -1.29
C ILE A 53 14.59 15.54 -2.47
N GLU A 54 13.69 15.89 -3.39
CA GLU A 54 14.03 16.74 -4.53
C GLU A 54 14.54 18.11 -4.09
N LYS A 55 13.89 18.73 -3.09
CA LYS A 55 14.31 20.01 -2.52
C LYS A 55 15.70 19.90 -1.88
N GLU A 56 15.94 18.87 -1.07
CA GLU A 56 17.21 18.63 -0.39
C GLU A 56 18.36 18.40 -1.39
N TYR A 57 18.11 17.59 -2.42
CA TYR A 57 19.07 17.34 -3.48
C TYR A 57 19.41 18.63 -4.25
N LYS A 58 18.40 19.44 -4.61
CA LYS A 58 18.60 20.72 -5.31
C LYS A 58 19.33 21.77 -4.45
N ALA A 59 19.18 21.72 -3.12
CA ALA A 59 19.85 22.62 -2.18
C ALA A 59 21.28 22.17 -1.83
N SER A 60 21.75 21.03 -2.35
CA SER A 60 23.09 20.50 -2.04
C SER A 60 24.18 21.25 -2.80
N ASN A 61 25.14 21.83 -2.07
CA ASN A 61 26.19 22.70 -2.63
C ASN A 61 27.48 21.97 -3.05
N SER A 62 27.53 20.64 -2.95
CA SER A 62 28.68 19.84 -3.37
C SER A 62 28.24 18.44 -3.82
N GLU A 63 29.09 17.75 -4.56
CA GLU A 63 28.82 16.37 -4.99
C GLU A 63 28.69 15.42 -3.80
N ASN A 64 29.54 15.54 -2.77
CA ASN A 64 29.42 14.74 -1.55
C ASN A 64 28.11 15.01 -0.79
N ALA A 65 27.63 16.27 -0.79
CA ALA A 65 26.34 16.61 -0.22
C ALA A 65 25.19 15.99 -1.04
N LYS A 66 25.27 16.00 -2.37
CA LYS A 66 24.28 15.34 -3.24
C LYS A 66 24.24 13.82 -3.01
N LEU A 67 25.39 13.16 -2.92
CA LEU A 67 25.49 11.73 -2.62
C LEU A 67 24.89 11.43 -1.23
N SER A 68 25.23 12.23 -0.21
CA SER A 68 24.61 12.10 1.12
C SER A 68 23.08 12.26 1.07
N SER A 69 22.58 13.26 0.34
CA SER A 69 21.14 13.48 0.13
C SER A 69 20.45 12.29 -0.58
N MET A 70 21.14 11.59 -1.49
CA MET A 70 20.61 10.38 -2.13
C MET A 70 20.50 9.20 -1.15
N ILE A 71 21.46 9.03 -0.24
CA ILE A 71 21.40 8.03 0.83
C ILE A 71 20.22 8.35 1.76
N HIS A 72 20.17 9.60 2.27
CA HIS A 72 19.10 10.04 3.16
C HIS A 72 17.71 9.88 2.50
N GLY A 73 17.56 10.32 1.25
CA GLY A 73 16.30 10.18 0.52
C GLY A 73 15.89 8.74 0.28
N SER A 74 16.84 7.85 -0.05
CA SER A 74 16.54 6.42 -0.20
C SER A 74 16.11 5.79 1.12
N THR A 75 16.74 6.16 2.24
CA THR A 75 16.34 5.72 3.59
C THR A 75 14.93 6.19 3.94
N LEU A 76 14.58 7.45 3.67
CA LEU A 76 13.22 7.96 3.91
C LEU A 76 12.18 7.16 3.13
N ILE A 77 12.44 6.87 1.85
CA ILE A 77 11.54 6.06 1.04
C ILE A 77 11.41 4.65 1.60
N GLN A 78 12.50 4.01 2.01
CA GLN A 78 12.43 2.67 2.62
C GLN A 78 11.59 2.65 3.90
N LEU A 79 11.74 3.65 4.77
CA LEU A 79 10.98 3.75 6.01
C LEU A 79 9.48 3.97 5.74
N GLU A 80 9.15 4.86 4.81
CA GLU A 80 7.76 5.12 4.41
C GLU A 80 7.13 3.85 3.83
N LEU A 81 7.78 3.17 2.88
CA LEU A 81 7.26 1.94 2.28
C LEU A 81 7.10 0.81 3.31
N LYS A 82 8.01 0.67 4.28
CA LYS A 82 7.86 -0.30 5.38
C LYS A 82 6.64 0.00 6.25
N SER A 83 6.39 1.27 6.55
CA SER A 83 5.19 1.71 7.27
C SER A 83 3.91 1.34 6.50
N GLN A 84 3.89 1.61 5.19
CA GLN A 84 2.78 1.29 4.29
C GLN A 84 2.53 -0.22 4.21
N ILE A 85 3.59 -1.04 4.05
CA ILE A 85 3.48 -2.51 4.09
C ILE A 85 2.86 -2.99 5.39
N ASN A 86 3.26 -2.43 6.54
CA ASN A 86 2.71 -2.84 7.83
C ASN A 86 1.21 -2.53 7.93
N MET A 87 0.79 -1.37 7.43
CA MET A 87 -0.64 -1.02 7.37
C MET A 87 -1.39 -1.99 6.43
N LEU A 88 -0.89 -2.19 5.21
CA LEU A 88 -1.51 -3.07 4.21
C LEU A 88 -1.60 -4.53 4.66
N LYS A 89 -0.63 -5.04 5.43
CA LYS A 89 -0.67 -6.41 5.99
C LYS A 89 -1.84 -6.64 6.95
N SER A 90 -2.37 -5.58 7.55
CA SER A 90 -3.57 -5.66 8.40
C SER A 90 -4.88 -5.66 7.60
N MET A 91 -4.81 -5.35 6.30
CA MET A 91 -5.96 -5.21 5.43
C MET A 91 -6.20 -6.46 4.56
N ARG A 92 -7.46 -6.72 4.24
CA ARG A 92 -7.90 -7.83 3.39
C ARG A 92 -9.09 -7.41 2.54
N LEU A 93 -9.00 -7.60 1.23
CA LEU A 93 -10.12 -7.40 0.31
C LEU A 93 -10.78 -8.75 -0.01
N ASN A 94 -12.08 -8.71 -0.25
CA ASN A 94 -12.81 -9.88 -0.76
C ASN A 94 -12.54 -10.09 -2.26
N PRO A 95 -12.80 -11.31 -2.78
CA PRO A 95 -12.84 -11.53 -4.22
C PRO A 95 -13.75 -10.51 -4.94
N PRO A 96 -13.38 -10.07 -6.15
CA PRO A 96 -12.24 -10.52 -6.97
C PRO A 96 -10.91 -9.80 -6.69
N PHE A 97 -10.82 -8.99 -5.63
CA PHE A 97 -9.67 -8.10 -5.37
C PHE A 97 -8.70 -8.62 -4.29
N ASN A 98 -8.85 -9.87 -3.85
CA ASN A 98 -8.04 -10.45 -2.76
C ASN A 98 -6.53 -10.41 -3.02
N ASP A 99 -6.09 -10.40 -4.28
CA ASP A 99 -4.67 -10.39 -4.64
C ASP A 99 -4.08 -8.99 -4.85
N LEU A 100 -4.92 -7.95 -4.81
CA LEU A 100 -4.48 -6.57 -5.05
C LEU A 100 -3.52 -6.08 -3.96
N ILE A 101 -3.90 -6.26 -2.68
CA ILE A 101 -3.05 -5.86 -1.54
C ILE A 101 -1.71 -6.62 -1.54
N PRO A 102 -1.68 -7.97 -1.64
CA PRO A 102 -0.44 -8.72 -1.77
C PRO A 102 0.45 -8.24 -2.92
N SER A 103 -0.15 -7.91 -4.07
CA SER A 103 0.60 -7.41 -5.24
C SER A 103 1.24 -6.05 -4.99
N ILE A 104 0.52 -5.13 -4.33
CA ILE A 104 1.07 -3.81 -3.94
C ILE A 104 2.22 -3.98 -2.94
N ILE A 105 2.06 -4.85 -1.93
CA ILE A 105 3.11 -5.15 -0.95
C ILE A 105 4.37 -5.67 -1.66
N ALA A 106 4.24 -6.62 -2.60
CA ALA A 106 5.38 -7.16 -3.34
C ALA A 106 6.11 -6.07 -4.17
N LEU A 107 5.37 -5.12 -4.76
CA LEU A 107 5.96 -3.98 -5.47
C LEU A 107 6.71 -3.05 -4.51
N TYR A 108 6.18 -2.81 -3.32
CA TYR A 108 6.85 -1.99 -2.29
C TYR A 108 8.12 -2.66 -1.77
N GLU A 109 8.10 -3.97 -1.50
CA GLU A 109 9.28 -4.74 -1.10
C GLU A 109 10.36 -4.70 -2.18
N LYS A 110 9.98 -4.86 -3.45
CA LYS A 110 10.92 -4.72 -4.57
C LYS A 110 11.52 -3.31 -4.63
N LYS A 111 10.72 -2.26 -4.43
CA LYS A 111 11.19 -0.87 -4.41
C LYS A 111 12.13 -0.59 -3.24
N ILE A 112 11.87 -1.15 -2.05
CA ILE A 112 12.78 -1.08 -0.89
C ILE A 112 14.15 -1.67 -1.24
N ASN A 113 14.18 -2.85 -1.88
CA ASN A 113 15.41 -3.52 -2.28
C ASN A 113 16.20 -2.71 -3.32
N LEU A 114 15.51 -2.03 -4.25
CA LEU A 114 16.16 -1.15 -5.22
C LEU A 114 16.78 0.09 -4.55
N HIS A 115 16.09 0.69 -3.57
CA HIS A 115 16.66 1.78 -2.78
C HIS A 115 17.85 1.34 -1.92
N GLN A 116 17.85 0.09 -1.44
CA GLN A 116 19.01 -0.46 -0.74
C GLN A 116 20.25 -0.50 -1.65
N LYS A 117 20.09 -0.93 -2.90
CA LYS A 117 21.18 -0.90 -3.90
C LYS A 117 21.66 0.52 -4.22
N ILE A 118 20.76 1.50 -4.25
CA ILE A 118 21.16 2.92 -4.40
C ILE A 118 22.05 3.34 -3.23
N ILE A 119 21.66 3.02 -1.98
CA ILE A 119 22.45 3.35 -0.80
C ILE A 119 23.84 2.72 -0.89
N GLU A 120 23.93 1.44 -1.28
CA GLU A 120 25.20 0.74 -1.44
C GLU A 120 26.11 1.39 -2.49
N ILE A 121 25.59 1.63 -3.69
CA ILE A 121 26.33 2.31 -4.78
C ILE A 121 26.81 3.69 -4.34
N VAL A 122 25.91 4.50 -3.78
CA VAL A 122 26.23 5.87 -3.40
C VAL A 122 27.24 5.91 -2.24
N SER A 123 27.18 4.94 -1.31
CA SER A 123 28.17 4.81 -0.23
C SER A 123 29.56 4.45 -0.75
N ILE A 124 29.65 3.61 -1.79
CA ILE A 124 30.93 3.32 -2.48
C ILE A 124 31.49 4.60 -3.09
N LEU A 125 30.67 5.37 -3.80
CA LEU A 125 31.09 6.60 -4.46
C LEU A 125 31.54 7.67 -3.45
N LEU A 126 30.80 7.82 -2.35
CA LEU A 126 31.14 8.78 -1.29
C LEU A 126 32.44 8.40 -0.55
N GLY A 127 32.74 7.10 -0.46
CA GLY A 127 33.93 6.57 0.21
C GLY A 127 35.24 6.72 -0.57
N GLY A 128 35.22 7.26 -1.78
CA GLY A 128 36.38 7.43 -2.66
C GLY A 128 36.90 6.12 -3.29
N PRO A 129 37.97 6.19 -4.12
CA PRO A 129 38.57 5.04 -4.78
C PRO A 129 39.06 3.96 -3.79
N ARG A 130 38.65 2.70 -3.99
CA ARG A 130 39.09 1.53 -3.21
C ARG A 130 39.61 0.43 -4.13
N LEU A 131 40.66 -0.27 -3.70
CA LEU A 131 41.18 -1.43 -4.42
C LEU A 131 40.12 -2.53 -4.51
N GLY A 132 40.01 -3.16 -5.68
CA GLY A 132 39.06 -4.26 -5.93
C GLY A 132 37.62 -3.82 -6.24
N VAL A 133 37.32 -2.52 -6.30
CA VAL A 133 36.00 -2.02 -6.70
C VAL A 133 35.95 -1.77 -8.21
N ASP A 134 34.99 -2.39 -8.89
CA ASP A 134 34.68 -2.13 -10.30
C ASP A 134 33.75 -0.92 -10.42
N TYR A 135 34.34 0.27 -10.55
CA TYR A 135 33.58 1.52 -10.73
C TYR A 135 32.82 1.57 -12.06
N GLY A 136 33.23 0.81 -13.07
CA GLY A 136 32.50 0.68 -14.33
C GLY A 136 31.17 -0.02 -14.12
N LYS A 137 31.20 -1.17 -13.42
CA LYS A 137 29.99 -1.90 -13.01
C LYS A 137 29.09 -1.07 -12.10
N VAL A 138 29.65 -0.43 -11.06
CA VAL A 138 28.89 0.45 -10.14
C VAL A 138 28.15 1.57 -10.90
N SER A 139 28.82 2.19 -11.87
CA SER A 139 28.23 3.27 -12.68
C SER A 139 27.14 2.75 -13.62
N ALA A 140 27.30 1.55 -14.17
CA ALA A 140 26.34 0.93 -15.10
C ALA A 140 25.05 0.41 -14.42
N GLU A 141 25.12 0.07 -13.12
CA GLU A 141 23.95 -0.44 -12.38
C GLU A 141 22.91 0.66 -12.08
N MET A 142 23.33 1.90 -11.86
CA MET A 142 22.42 2.98 -11.46
C MET A 142 21.31 3.27 -12.50
N PRO A 143 21.59 3.35 -13.82
CA PRO A 143 20.54 3.44 -14.84
C PRO A 143 19.55 2.27 -14.82
N GLN A 144 20.01 1.04 -14.58
CA GLN A 144 19.16 -0.16 -14.53
C GLN A 144 18.23 -0.12 -13.32
N ILE A 145 18.75 0.30 -12.15
CA ILE A 145 17.96 0.48 -10.94
C ILE A 145 16.87 1.54 -11.16
N ARG A 146 17.23 2.68 -11.77
CA ARG A 146 16.25 3.74 -12.11
C ARG A 146 15.15 3.25 -13.03
N ALA A 147 15.49 2.48 -14.07
CA ALA A 147 14.50 1.87 -14.95
C ALA A 147 13.52 0.96 -14.20
N GLN A 148 14.01 0.15 -13.26
CA GLN A 148 13.17 -0.72 -12.44
C GLN A 148 12.26 0.05 -11.48
N ILE A 149 12.77 1.14 -10.86
CA ILE A 149 11.94 2.02 -10.01
C ILE A 149 10.83 2.67 -10.84
N ASN A 150 11.14 3.14 -12.05
CA ASN A 150 10.15 3.73 -12.95
C ASN A 150 9.08 2.71 -13.38
N TYR A 151 9.50 1.49 -13.73
CA TYR A 151 8.56 0.42 -14.05
C TYR A 151 7.60 0.10 -12.89
N ILE A 152 8.11 0.08 -11.65
CA ILE A 152 7.27 -0.12 -10.46
C ILE A 152 6.30 1.04 -10.29
N ALA A 153 6.76 2.29 -10.44
CA ALA A 153 5.91 3.47 -10.32
C ALA A 153 4.79 3.47 -11.38
N GLU A 154 5.10 3.12 -12.61
CA GLU A 154 4.12 2.99 -13.69
C GLU A 154 3.12 1.85 -13.42
N THR A 155 3.60 0.72 -12.88
CA THR A 155 2.74 -0.42 -12.53
C THR A 155 1.74 -0.03 -11.44
N LEU A 156 2.21 0.62 -10.36
CA LEU A 156 1.36 1.14 -9.29
C LEU A 156 0.36 2.18 -9.83
N PHE A 157 0.79 3.03 -10.78
CA PHE A 157 -0.10 3.96 -11.45
C PHE A 157 -1.22 3.25 -12.20
N LYS A 158 -0.91 2.22 -12.99
CA LYS A 158 -1.91 1.42 -13.70
C LYS A 158 -2.86 0.70 -12.75
N SER A 159 -2.39 0.25 -11.58
CA SER A 159 -3.24 -0.36 -10.55
C SER A 159 -4.26 0.59 -9.92
N THR A 160 -4.12 1.91 -10.06
CA THR A 160 -5.08 2.91 -9.56
C THR A 160 -6.51 2.61 -10.03
N THR A 161 -6.68 2.12 -11.26
CA THR A 161 -8.00 1.77 -11.80
C THR A 161 -8.63 0.59 -11.07
N LEU A 162 -7.85 -0.43 -10.71
CA LEU A 162 -8.30 -1.56 -9.91
C LEU A 162 -8.61 -1.14 -8.48
N ILE A 163 -7.81 -0.23 -7.90
CA ILE A 163 -8.07 0.33 -6.58
C ILE A 163 -9.41 1.06 -6.56
N PHE A 164 -9.71 1.90 -7.56
CA PHE A 164 -11.03 2.49 -7.71
C PHE A 164 -12.13 1.44 -7.91
N ALA A 165 -11.88 0.40 -8.71
CA ALA A 165 -12.85 -0.66 -8.98
C ALA A 165 -13.30 -1.41 -7.71
N THR A 166 -12.48 -1.41 -6.64
CA THR A 166 -12.90 -1.95 -5.33
C THR A 166 -14.11 -1.23 -4.74
N LEU A 167 -14.38 0.02 -5.15
CA LEU A 167 -15.52 0.81 -4.72
C LEU A 167 -16.78 0.55 -5.56
N ILE A 168 -16.69 -0.15 -6.69
CA ILE A 168 -17.83 -0.40 -7.57
C ILE A 168 -18.64 -1.58 -7.04
N ASP A 169 -19.96 -1.41 -6.92
CA ASP A 169 -20.88 -2.51 -6.56
C ASP A 169 -20.83 -3.59 -7.66
N GLN A 170 -20.43 -4.80 -7.27
CA GLN A 170 -20.26 -5.95 -8.17
C GLN A 170 -21.55 -6.73 -8.42
N LYS A 171 -22.71 -6.20 -8.01
CA LYS A 171 -24.00 -6.83 -8.33
C LYS A 171 -24.15 -7.05 -9.85
N PRO A 172 -24.61 -8.24 -10.27
CA PRO A 172 -24.81 -8.54 -11.69
C PRO A 172 -25.64 -7.47 -12.40
N ASN A 173 -25.21 -7.09 -13.61
CA ASN A 173 -25.88 -6.14 -14.52
C ASN A 173 -25.91 -4.65 -14.09
N HIS A 174 -25.25 -4.25 -13.00
CA HIS A 174 -25.35 -2.86 -12.51
C HIS A 174 -24.01 -2.25 -12.00
N LEU A 175 -23.00 -2.18 -12.88
CA LEU A 175 -21.70 -1.53 -12.60
C LEU A 175 -21.74 0.02 -12.58
N SER A 176 -22.91 0.61 -12.32
CA SER A 176 -23.11 2.06 -12.30
C SER A 176 -23.09 2.67 -10.90
N HIS A 177 -23.00 1.85 -9.85
CA HIS A 177 -23.01 2.31 -8.46
C HIS A 177 -21.71 2.03 -7.74
N LEU A 178 -21.39 2.93 -6.81
CA LEU A 178 -20.38 2.72 -5.80
C LEU A 178 -21.01 2.13 -4.54
N ILE A 179 -20.25 1.31 -3.82
CA ILE A 179 -20.66 0.75 -2.52
C ILE A 179 -20.57 1.78 -1.38
N ILE A 180 -20.02 2.96 -1.65
CA ILE A 180 -19.87 4.07 -0.69
C ILE A 180 -20.96 5.11 -0.86
N THR A 181 -21.26 5.82 0.22
CA THR A 181 -22.21 6.93 0.25
C THR A 181 -21.66 8.17 -0.46
N LYS A 182 -22.54 9.13 -0.77
CA LYS A 182 -22.15 10.43 -1.34
C LYS A 182 -21.17 11.16 -0.43
N LYS A 183 -21.41 11.15 0.89
CA LYS A 183 -20.55 11.80 1.89
C LYS A 183 -19.14 11.19 1.91
N GLU A 184 -19.02 9.87 1.82
CA GLU A 184 -17.73 9.19 1.79
C GLU A 184 -16.98 9.49 0.50
N ARG A 185 -17.66 9.49 -0.65
CA ARG A 185 -17.08 9.91 -1.93
C ARG A 185 -16.56 11.35 -1.87
N GLU A 186 -17.35 12.28 -1.35
CA GLU A 186 -16.96 13.69 -1.17
C GLU A 186 -15.73 13.81 -0.26
N LYS A 187 -15.65 13.00 0.81
CA LYS A 187 -14.47 12.94 1.68
C LYS A 187 -13.22 12.49 0.92
N LEU A 188 -13.29 11.42 0.13
CA LEU A 188 -12.14 10.94 -0.66
C LEU A 188 -11.65 12.00 -1.66
N VAL A 189 -12.58 12.68 -2.34
CA VAL A 189 -12.26 13.78 -3.27
C VAL A 189 -11.63 14.97 -2.52
N HIS A 190 -12.16 15.29 -1.34
CA HIS A 190 -11.61 16.33 -0.48
C HIS A 190 -10.18 15.98 -0.05
N ASP A 191 -9.92 14.76 0.41
CA ASP A 191 -8.59 14.33 0.87
C ASP A 191 -7.55 14.38 -0.25
N LEU A 192 -7.92 13.97 -1.47
CA LEU A 192 -7.08 14.13 -2.67
C LEU A 192 -6.79 15.60 -2.96
N THR A 193 -7.82 16.45 -2.91
CA THR A 193 -7.68 17.88 -3.20
C THR A 193 -6.82 18.58 -2.14
N ALA A 194 -6.98 18.22 -0.86
CA ALA A 194 -6.19 18.75 0.24
C ALA A 194 -4.72 18.33 0.14
N ALA A 195 -4.44 17.08 -0.21
CA ALA A 195 -3.09 16.56 -0.28
C ALA A 195 -2.31 17.07 -1.52
N PHE A 196 -2.96 17.18 -2.67
CA PHE A 196 -2.28 17.44 -3.94
C PHE A 196 -2.52 18.86 -4.48
N GLY A 197 -3.64 19.49 -4.14
CA GLY A 197 -3.98 20.86 -4.54
C GLY A 197 -3.80 21.10 -6.04
N LYS A 198 -3.06 22.16 -6.38
CA LYS A 198 -2.78 22.55 -7.78
C LYS A 198 -1.96 21.51 -8.56
N LYS A 199 -1.27 20.57 -7.89
CA LYS A 199 -0.53 19.51 -8.58
C LYS A 199 -1.46 18.61 -9.40
N LEU A 200 -2.73 18.49 -9.02
CA LEU A 200 -3.71 17.68 -9.76
C LEU A 200 -3.99 18.19 -11.18
N GLU A 201 -3.75 19.48 -11.41
CA GLU A 201 -4.02 20.18 -12.67
C GLU A 201 -2.75 20.51 -13.46
N GLN A 202 -1.57 20.18 -12.92
CA GLN A 202 -0.30 20.48 -13.59
C GLN A 202 -0.12 19.59 -14.81
N LYS A 203 0.57 20.11 -15.83
CA LYS A 203 1.10 19.30 -16.93
C LYS A 203 2.33 18.51 -16.45
N ASP A 204 2.65 17.41 -17.11
CA ASP A 204 3.84 16.58 -16.82
C ASP A 204 3.88 16.02 -15.38
N GLN A 205 2.74 15.50 -14.94
CA GLN A 205 2.61 14.85 -13.63
C GLN A 205 3.54 13.63 -13.52
N ASN A 206 4.18 13.49 -12.36
CA ASN A 206 4.80 12.22 -12.00
C ASN A 206 3.71 11.17 -11.66
N TYR A 207 4.06 9.89 -11.71
CA TYR A 207 3.10 8.80 -11.53
C TYR A 207 2.31 8.84 -10.21
N ILE A 208 2.84 9.39 -9.12
CA ILE A 208 2.11 9.52 -7.85
C ILE A 208 0.98 10.55 -7.99
N VAL A 209 1.30 11.71 -8.58
CA VAL A 209 0.31 12.76 -8.83
C VAL A 209 -0.68 12.30 -9.90
N SER A 210 -0.24 11.59 -10.94
CA SER A 210 -1.13 11.01 -11.94
C SER A 210 -2.09 9.99 -11.34
N SER A 211 -1.64 9.14 -10.41
CA SER A 211 -2.52 8.23 -9.66
C SER A 211 -3.61 9.01 -8.92
N ALA A 212 -3.22 10.07 -8.19
CA ALA A 212 -4.17 10.91 -7.46
C ALA A 212 -5.18 11.59 -8.40
N SER A 213 -4.72 12.14 -9.53
CA SER A 213 -5.58 12.76 -10.54
C SER A 213 -6.53 11.76 -11.20
N VAL A 214 -6.05 10.57 -11.54
CA VAL A 214 -6.88 9.50 -12.11
C VAL A 214 -7.94 9.05 -11.11
N LEU A 215 -7.57 8.80 -9.85
CA LEU A 215 -8.51 8.40 -8.82
C LEU A 215 -9.57 9.48 -8.57
N LYS A 216 -9.17 10.76 -8.49
CA LYS A 216 -10.11 11.88 -8.40
C LYS A 216 -11.06 11.90 -9.58
N ALA A 217 -10.54 11.77 -10.80
CA ALA A 217 -11.36 11.77 -12.01
C ALA A 217 -12.41 10.65 -11.99
N TYR A 218 -12.04 9.44 -11.57
CA TYR A 218 -12.98 8.33 -11.42
C TYR A 218 -14.03 8.57 -10.32
N LEU A 219 -13.63 9.11 -9.17
CA LEU A 219 -14.57 9.46 -8.10
C LEU A 219 -15.57 10.54 -8.54
N THR A 220 -15.22 11.40 -9.50
CA THR A 220 -16.10 12.44 -10.04
C THR A 220 -16.85 12.03 -11.31
N LYS A 221 -16.68 10.79 -11.79
CA LYS A 221 -17.47 10.26 -12.92
C LYS A 221 -18.91 9.97 -12.49
N ASN A 222 -19.76 9.69 -13.49
CA ASN A 222 -21.20 9.44 -13.35
C ASN A 222 -21.51 8.06 -12.73
N TYR A 223 -20.88 7.72 -11.60
CA TYR A 223 -21.33 6.64 -10.74
C TYR A 223 -22.30 7.19 -9.70
N LYS A 224 -23.40 6.49 -9.45
CA LYS A 224 -24.28 6.76 -8.30
C LYS A 224 -23.65 6.20 -7.02
N CYS A 225 -23.86 6.82 -5.88
CA CYS A 225 -23.45 6.29 -4.58
C CYS A 225 -24.48 5.31 -4.00
N SER A 226 -24.12 4.60 -2.93
CA SER A 226 -24.97 3.58 -2.31
C SER A 226 -26.24 4.13 -1.64
N ASP A 227 -26.26 5.44 -1.36
CA ASP A 227 -27.38 6.20 -0.82
C ASP A 227 -28.23 6.91 -1.91
N GLU A 228 -27.91 6.69 -3.18
CA GLU A 228 -28.66 7.21 -4.33
C GLU A 228 -29.57 6.12 -4.93
N PRO A 229 -30.75 6.47 -5.47
CA PRO A 229 -31.68 5.49 -6.03
C PRO A 229 -31.13 4.84 -7.29
N TRP A 230 -31.42 3.55 -7.49
CA TRP A 230 -30.96 2.78 -8.65
C TRP A 230 -31.65 3.17 -9.96
N GLU A 231 -32.84 3.79 -9.87
CA GLU A 231 -33.72 4.22 -10.96
C GLU A 231 -33.16 5.39 -11.79
#